data_AF-A0A7K2MXK7-F1
#
_entry.id   AF-A0A7K2MXK7-F1
#
_cell.length_a   1.000
_cell.length_b   1.000
_cell.length_c   1.000
_cell.angle_alpha   90.00
_cell.angle_beta   90.00
_cell.angle_gamma   90.00
#
_symmetry.space_group_name_H-M   'P 1'
#
loop_
_entity.id
_entity.type
_entity.pdbx_description
1 polymer ?
#
loop_
_entity_poly.entity_id
_entity_poly.type
_entity_poly.pdbx_seq_one_letter_code
_entity_poly.pdbx_strand_id
1 'polypeptide(L)'
;MAQIMRPAKPRTGLLATDGKPHPLQDTLLAVTVVLAVLAVATASFRGLHVLTSWAGLLGVLTGGYGQYVSETTRERFGLVLALGVSAFGLFFGIYHGGFVG
;
A
#
# COMPACT_ATOMS: atom_id res chain seq x y z
N MET A 1 -35.81 -10.90 -32.55
CA MET A 1 -35.48 -9.93 -31.48
C MET A 1 -33.99 -9.65 -31.53
N ALA A 2 -33.58 -8.51 -32.10
CA ALA A 2 -32.17 -8.11 -32.15
C ALA A 2 -31.86 -7.30 -30.89
N GLN A 3 -31.39 -7.99 -29.84
CA GLN A 3 -30.84 -7.31 -28.66
C GLN A 3 -29.46 -6.79 -29.04
N ILE A 4 -29.36 -5.47 -29.28
CA ILE A 4 -28.09 -4.76 -29.41
C ILE A 4 -27.38 -4.90 -28.07
N MET A 5 -26.41 -5.82 -27.99
CA MET A 5 -25.44 -5.84 -26.90
C MET A 5 -24.65 -4.53 -27.00
N ARG A 6 -24.98 -3.55 -26.16
CA ARG A 6 -24.05 -2.45 -25.91
C ARG A 6 -22.76 -3.08 -25.39
N PRO A 7 -21.59 -2.85 -26.00
CA PRO A 7 -20.34 -3.33 -25.42
C PRO A 7 -20.22 -2.70 -24.04
N ALA A 8 -20.29 -3.51 -22.99
CA ALA A 8 -19.94 -3.07 -21.66
C ALA A 8 -18.49 -2.62 -21.74
N LYS A 9 -18.24 -1.31 -21.58
CA LYS A 9 -16.89 -0.74 -21.61
C LYS A 9 -16.04 -1.57 -20.63
N PRO A 10 -15.01 -2.29 -21.09
CA PRO A 10 -14.25 -3.14 -20.20
C PRO A 10 -13.61 -2.24 -19.13
N ARG A 11 -13.95 -2.49 -17.86
CA ARG A 11 -13.30 -1.86 -16.71
C ARG A 11 -11.94 -2.52 -16.45
N THR A 12 -11.08 -2.55 -17.47
CA THR A 12 -9.80 -3.29 -17.49
C THR A 12 -8.58 -2.40 -17.26
N GLY A 13 -8.77 -1.21 -16.67
CA GLY A 13 -7.66 -0.29 -16.35
C GLY A 13 -6.93 -0.65 -15.06
N LEU A 14 -5.67 -0.22 -14.93
CA LEU A 14 -4.84 -0.39 -13.72
C LEU A 14 -5.50 0.15 -12.45
N LEU A 15 -6.36 1.17 -12.58
CA LEU A 15 -7.11 1.79 -11.49
C LEU A 15 -8.61 1.50 -11.59
N ALA A 16 -8.99 0.36 -12.16
CA ALA A 16 -10.38 -0.03 -12.25
C ALA A 16 -11.01 -0.17 -10.86
N THR A 17 -12.22 0.36 -10.73
CA THR A 17 -13.11 0.26 -9.56
C THR A 17 -14.44 -0.35 -9.99
N ASP A 18 -15.11 -1.03 -9.08
CA ASP A 18 -16.44 -1.61 -9.29
C ASP A 18 -17.57 -0.61 -8.97
N GLY A 19 -17.26 0.51 -8.29
CA GLY A 19 -18.22 1.55 -7.91
C GLY A 19 -18.92 1.29 -6.58
N LYS A 20 -18.51 0.28 -5.80
CA LYS A 20 -19.02 0.01 -4.46
C LYS A 20 -18.08 0.62 -3.40
N PRO A 21 -18.61 0.97 -2.21
CA PRO A 21 -17.76 1.40 -1.10
C PRO A 21 -16.99 0.20 -0.53
N HIS A 22 -15.67 0.34 -0.43
CA HIS A 22 -14.75 -0.65 0.14
C HIS A 22 -14.01 -0.07 1.35
N PRO A 23 -14.72 0.23 2.46
CA PRO A 23 -14.17 1.04 3.55
C PRO A 23 -12.94 0.39 4.20
N LEU A 24 -12.91 -0.94 4.32
CA LEU A 24 -11.77 -1.65 4.89
C LEU A 24 -10.55 -1.57 3.98
N GLN A 25 -10.71 -1.90 2.69
CA GLN A 25 -9.63 -1.93 1.70
C GLN A 25 -9.07 -0.52 1.48
N ASP A 26 -9.93 0.49 1.38
CA ASP A 26 -9.54 1.89 1.25
C ASP A 26 -8.80 2.39 2.50
N THR A 27 -9.24 1.97 3.70
CA THR A 27 -8.54 2.30 4.95
C THR A 27 -7.17 1.63 5.00
N LEU A 28 -7.07 0.35 4.64
CA LEU A 28 -5.79 -0.37 4.59
C LEU A 28 -4.84 0.31 3.61
N LEU A 29 -5.30 0.67 2.41
CA LEU A 29 -4.51 1.44 1.45
C LEU A 29 -4.02 2.75 2.04
N ALA A 30 -4.91 3.54 2.65
CA ALA A 30 -4.54 4.83 3.24
C ALA A 30 -3.51 4.66 4.36
N VAL A 31 -3.71 3.70 5.27
CA VAL A 31 -2.79 3.41 6.37
C VAL A 31 -1.43 2.97 5.84
N THR A 32 -1.39 2.05 4.88
CA THR A 32 -0.13 1.59 4.28
C THR A 32 0.61 2.73 3.58
N VAL A 33 -0.09 3.60 2.86
CA VAL A 33 0.53 4.78 2.22
C VAL A 33 1.11 5.74 3.26
N VAL A 34 0.38 6.04 4.34
CA VAL A 34 0.87 6.91 5.41
C VAL A 34 2.12 6.31 6.06
N LEU A 35 2.11 5.01 6.36
CA LEU A 35 3.27 4.30 6.93
C LEU A 35 4.46 4.29 5.97
N ALA A 36 4.22 4.09 4.67
CA ALA A 36 5.26 4.13 3.64
C ALA A 36 5.91 5.52 3.55
N VAL A 37 5.11 6.59 3.54
CA VAL A 37 5.61 7.97 3.54
C VAL A 37 6.39 8.26 4.81
N LEU A 38 5.89 7.87 5.98
CA LEU A 38 6.59 8.04 7.25
C LEU A 38 7.95 7.31 7.25
N ALA A 39 7.99 6.07 6.80
CA ALA A 39 9.22 5.28 6.74
C ALA A 39 10.26 5.93 5.82
N VAL A 40 9.88 6.34 4.61
CA VAL A 40 10.85 6.96 3.67
C VAL A 40 11.24 8.38 4.09
N ALA A 41 10.31 9.18 4.62
CA ALA A 41 10.62 10.53 5.10
C ALA A 41 11.60 10.51 6.27
N THR A 42 11.59 9.45 7.08
CA THR A 42 12.48 9.32 8.26
C THR A 42 13.76 8.54 7.98
N ALA A 43 13.86 7.84 6.84
CA ALA A 43 14.96 6.90 6.52
C ALA A 43 16.37 7.53 6.48
N SER A 44 16.50 8.83 6.18
CA SER A 44 17.80 9.51 6.14
C SER A 44 18.30 9.98 7.51
N PHE A 45 17.45 9.94 8.54
CA PHE A 45 17.80 10.40 9.88
C PHE A 45 18.30 9.24 10.73
N ARG A 46 19.61 9.18 10.98
CA ARG A 46 20.25 8.12 11.76
C ARG A 46 19.63 7.92 13.15
N GLY A 47 19.15 8.97 13.80
CA GLY A 47 18.50 8.87 15.12
C GLY A 47 17.04 8.39 15.10
N LEU A 48 16.42 8.24 13.92
CA LEU A 48 15.02 7.81 13.78
C LEU A 48 14.89 6.38 13.25
N HIS A 49 15.95 5.58 13.30
CA HIS A 49 15.97 4.22 12.74
C HIS A 49 14.91 3.31 13.38
N VAL A 50 14.61 3.46 14.67
CA VAL A 50 13.55 2.71 15.35
C VAL A 50 12.19 3.01 14.75
N LEU A 51 11.85 4.30 14.61
CA LEU A 51 10.60 4.74 13.99
C LEU A 51 10.52 4.29 12.52
N THR A 52 11.61 4.47 11.78
CA THR A 52 11.74 4.06 10.37
C THR A 52 11.48 2.55 10.22
N SER A 53 12.09 1.73 11.08
CA SER A 53 11.96 0.26 11.06
C SER A 53 10.53 -0.17 11.38
N TRP A 54 9.92 0.39 12.43
CA TRP A 54 8.55 0.05 12.80
C TRP A 54 7.53 0.53 11.78
N ALA A 55 7.65 1.75 11.26
CA ALA A 55 6.80 2.27 10.20
C ALA A 55 6.91 1.42 8.93
N GLY A 56 8.14 1.06 8.53
CA GLY A 56 8.38 0.17 7.40
C GLY A 56 7.79 -1.23 7.60
N LEU A 57 7.99 -1.85 8.77
CA LEU A 57 7.45 -3.17 9.09
C LEU A 57 5.92 -3.18 9.09
N LEU A 58 5.29 -2.25 9.81
CA LEU A 58 3.83 -2.14 9.84
C LEU A 58 3.27 -1.82 8.44
N GLY A 59 3.99 -1.02 7.65
CA GLY A 59 3.65 -0.76 6.25
C GLY A 59 3.68 -2.03 5.40
N VAL A 60 4.73 -2.86 5.53
CA VAL A 60 4.80 -4.15 4.82
C VAL A 60 3.69 -5.10 5.25
N LEU A 61 3.40 -5.19 6.56
CA LEU A 61 2.35 -6.07 7.08
C LEU A 61 0.95 -5.65 6.63
N THR A 62 0.61 -4.36 6.79
CA THR A 62 -0.68 -3.81 6.35
C THR A 62 -0.82 -3.88 4.84
N GLY A 63 0.24 -3.57 4.09
CA GLY A 63 0.27 -3.64 2.63
C GLY A 63 0.08 -5.06 2.13
N GLY A 64 0.79 -6.02 2.72
CA GLY A 64 0.69 -7.44 2.39
C GLY A 64 -0.69 -8.00 2.69
N TYR A 65 -1.25 -7.69 3.86
CA TYR A 65 -2.63 -8.08 4.19
C TYR A 65 -3.65 -7.44 3.24
N GLY A 66 -3.48 -6.15 2.93
CA GLY A 66 -4.31 -5.42 1.99
C GLY A 66 -4.36 -6.09 0.61
N GLN A 67 -3.25 -6.64 0.11
CA GLN A 67 -3.23 -7.36 -1.17
C GLN A 67 -4.19 -8.56 -1.17
N TYR A 68 -4.27 -9.30 -0.05
CA TYR A 68 -5.13 -10.48 0.05
C TYR A 68 -6.62 -10.15 0.12
N VAL A 69 -6.99 -9.01 0.70
CA VAL A 69 -8.39 -8.61 0.93
C VAL A 69 -8.93 -7.66 -0.17
N SER A 70 -8.04 -7.09 -0.99
CA SER A 70 -8.43 -6.12 -2.03
C SER A 70 -9.38 -6.72 -3.08
N GLU A 71 -10.46 -6.00 -3.34
CA GLU A 71 -11.48 -6.39 -4.32
C GLU A 71 -11.21 -5.75 -5.68
N THR A 72 -10.63 -4.56 -5.70
CA THR A 72 -10.40 -3.79 -6.94
C THR A 72 -8.93 -3.74 -7.34
N THR A 73 -8.68 -3.54 -8.64
CA THR A 73 -7.31 -3.35 -9.16
C THR A 73 -6.69 -2.06 -8.63
N ARG A 74 -7.51 -1.02 -8.41
CA ARG A 74 -7.08 0.26 -7.83
C ARG A 74 -6.43 0.08 -6.46
N GLU A 75 -7.09 -0.64 -5.55
CA GLU A 75 -6.57 -0.92 -4.20
C GLU A 75 -5.25 -1.67 -4.29
N ARG A 76 -5.23 -2.76 -5.05
CA ARG A 76 -4.03 -3.60 -5.22
C ARG A 76 -2.86 -2.80 -5.76
N PHE A 77 -3.08 -2.00 -6.78
CA PHE A 77 -2.03 -1.19 -7.39
C PHE A 77 -1.41 -0.21 -6.38
N GLY A 78 -2.25 0.54 -5.67
CA GLY A 78 -1.78 1.47 -4.64
C GLY A 78 -1.03 0.76 -3.50
N LEU A 79 -1.55 -0.39 -3.05
CA LEU A 79 -0.93 -1.19 -2.00
C LEU A 79 0.41 -1.79 -2.44
N VAL A 80 0.59 -2.21 -3.70
CA VAL A 80 1.89 -2.73 -4.20
C VAL A 80 2.94 -1.62 -4.14
N LEU A 81 2.59 -0.42 -4.61
CA LEU A 81 3.50 0.72 -4.56
C LEU A 81 3.88 1.07 -3.12
N ALA A 82 2.86 1.20 -2.25
CA ALA A 82 3.08 1.54 -0.86
C ALA A 82 3.91 0.46 -0.12
N LEU A 83 3.66 -0.82 -0.39
CA LEU A 83 4.43 -1.94 0.15
C LEU A 83 5.90 -1.85 -0.26
N GLY A 84 6.18 -1.58 -1.54
CA GLY A 84 7.56 -1.40 -2.01
C GLY A 84 8.27 -0.25 -1.29
N VAL A 85 7.60 0.90 -1.16
CA VAL A 85 8.12 2.06 -0.44
C VAL A 85 8.36 1.75 1.05
N SER A 86 7.43 1.06 1.72
CA SER A 86 7.59 0.59 3.10
C SER A 86 8.77 -0.36 3.25
N ALA A 87 8.98 -1.27 2.30
CA ALA A 87 10.10 -2.21 2.31
C ALA A 87 11.45 -1.48 2.18
N PHE A 88 11.53 -0.44 1.34
CA PHE A 88 12.72 0.42 1.26
C PHE A 88 12.97 1.14 2.58
N GLY A 89 11.95 1.74 3.18
CA GLY A 89 12.07 2.40 4.49
C GLY A 89 12.53 1.41 5.56
N LEU A 90 11.94 0.22 5.63
CA LEU A 90 12.33 -0.85 6.55
C LEU A 90 13.80 -1.25 6.36
N PHE A 91 14.25 -1.42 5.12
CA PHE A 91 15.65 -1.75 4.82
C PHE A 91 16.60 -0.69 5.38
N PHE A 92 16.32 0.59 5.17
CA PHE A 92 17.12 1.68 5.74
C PHE A 92 17.05 1.72 7.27
N GLY A 93 15.88 1.47 7.86
CA GLY A 93 15.72 1.39 9.32
C GLY A 93 16.61 0.30 9.93
N ILE A 94 16.59 -0.90 9.34
CA ILE A 94 17.45 -2.03 9.75
C ILE A 94 18.93 -1.68 9.56
N TYR A 95 19.29 -1.08 8.42
CA TYR A 95 20.66 -0.68 8.13
C TYR A 95 21.24 0.31 9.15
N HIS A 96 20.42 1.20 9.72
CA HIS A 96 20.87 2.22 10.68
C HIS A 96 20.80 1.81 12.16
N GLY A 97 20.32 0.61 12.49
CA GLY A 97 20.24 0.13 13.88
C GLY A 97 19.02 -0.73 14.20
N GLY A 98 18.04 -0.80 13.29
CA GLY A 98 16.88 -1.68 13.44
C GLY A 98 15.86 -1.19 14.48
N PHE A 99 15.19 -2.14 15.12
CA PHE A 99 13.94 -1.92 15.89
C PHE A 99 14.15 -1.46 17.34
N VAL A 100 15.39 -1.42 17.81
CA VAL A 100 15.74 -1.09 19.19
C VAL A 100 16.89 -0.09 19.15
N GLY A 101 16.84 0.95 20.00
CA GLY A 101 17.84 2.02 20.07
C GLY A 101 18.44 2.12 21.47
#